data_AF-A0A2J6S4E2-F1
#
_entry.id   AF-A0A2J6S4E2-F1
#
_cell.length_a   1.000
_cell.length_b   1.000
_cell.length_c   1.000
_cell.angle_alpha   90.00
_cell.angle_beta   90.00
_cell.angle_gamma   90.00
#
_symmetry.space_group_name_H-M   'P 1'
#
loop_
_entity.id
_entity.type
_entity.pdbx_description
1 polymer ?
#
loop_
_entity_poly.entity_id
_entity_poly.type
_entity_poly.pdbx_seq_one_letter_code
_entity_poly.pdbx_strand_id
1 'polypeptide(L)'
;MLCETCLAIFAEPRKLSYGTYYPWGHSSASFAKARKEGCHLCNIVWENRSYGDPSPEFDRDFPQGCTYAFKLLNSEWARNGRGSKWLVVPDPEGDGEPDISEYLSAVEESPMTGLGHLLATEAHEIFTRPAPFWMVIDFYCPGPRIVIPLDIVKVTADNLEDMAQVNLDQQAFTGSKENLQLACTWLNNCLGKHEQCRPSFEDESWLPTRLIYVGTLGTPAIRLVSTGSLSEKVRYAALSHRWGTNKEFVLTSTLLRTYEAEICPSNLSATLRDAFHATRSIGLQYLWVDCLCIVQDDQDDWLRESATMGQVYGLSTCTIAATLGGNGDDGCFTTRNQCKVRPCKIPNPFDKTSSLRFYARSQYIGEIYRREVKQSPWYRRGWVFQERTLSPRLLIFGKTQMLWACQKLHAAETWPCGATSEDYIDRFESFEVHKSRLRTLLDKDQIISPWDTTWYIFIFSYTRSHLTRMSDRLIALQGLASQIASVTDRQYCAGLWIDKTLPLSLLWNAYRPNTQRSEEYRAPTWSWASIDGSIGFK
;
A
#
# COMPACT_ATOMS: atom_id res chain seq x y z
N MET A 1 -21.45 -6.18 -1.29
CA MET A 1 -22.58 -7.06 -1.71
C MET A 1 -22.16 -7.97 -2.84
N LEU A 2 -22.46 -9.25 -2.66
CA LEU A 2 -22.40 -10.28 -3.69
C LEU A 2 -23.33 -9.88 -4.86
N CYS A 3 -23.00 -10.22 -6.11
CA CYS A 3 -23.96 -10.06 -7.22
C CYS A 3 -25.14 -11.02 -7.02
N GLU A 4 -26.26 -10.84 -7.73
CA GLU A 4 -27.44 -11.73 -7.63
C GLU A 4 -27.05 -13.19 -7.80
N THR A 5 -26.14 -13.45 -8.75
CA THR A 5 -25.64 -14.81 -8.97
C THR A 5 -24.86 -15.35 -7.77
N CYS A 6 -24.01 -14.53 -7.13
CA CYS A 6 -23.32 -14.93 -5.91
C CYS A 6 -24.28 -15.03 -4.72
N LEU A 7 -25.29 -14.17 -4.60
CA LEU A 7 -26.30 -14.29 -3.54
C LEU A 7 -27.05 -15.62 -3.64
N ALA A 8 -27.44 -16.03 -4.85
CA ALA A 8 -28.02 -17.35 -5.09
C ALA A 8 -27.05 -18.48 -4.70
N ILE A 9 -25.77 -18.35 -5.04
CA ILE A 9 -24.71 -19.29 -4.61
C ILE A 9 -24.71 -19.44 -3.09
N PHE A 10 -24.78 -18.33 -2.34
CA PHE A 10 -24.65 -18.32 -0.88
C PHE A 10 -25.96 -18.55 -0.11
N ALA A 11 -27.12 -18.51 -0.76
CA ALA A 11 -28.43 -18.59 -0.11
C ALA A 11 -28.88 -20.01 0.26
N GLU A 12 -28.47 -21.03 -0.50
CA GLU A 12 -28.97 -22.40 -0.37
C GLU A 12 -27.84 -23.45 -0.30
N PRO A 13 -27.51 -23.99 0.89
CA PRO A 13 -26.65 -25.16 0.98
C PRO A 13 -27.28 -26.37 0.31
N ARG A 14 -26.59 -26.92 -0.70
CA ARG A 14 -27.03 -28.13 -1.40
C ARG A 14 -26.66 -29.36 -0.59
N LYS A 15 -27.67 -30.07 -0.09
CA LYS A 15 -27.55 -31.43 0.43
C LYS A 15 -27.36 -32.37 -0.76
N LEU A 16 -26.21 -33.05 -0.85
CA LEU A 16 -26.05 -34.15 -1.81
C LEU A 16 -26.53 -35.47 -1.19
N SER A 17 -26.74 -36.47 -2.04
CA SER A 17 -26.97 -37.85 -1.61
C SER A 17 -25.84 -38.31 -0.67
N TYR A 18 -26.20 -39.10 0.36
CA TYR A 18 -25.31 -39.62 1.42
C TYR A 18 -24.92 -38.66 2.55
N GLY A 19 -25.70 -37.60 2.81
CA GLY A 19 -25.54 -36.78 4.02
C GLY A 19 -24.41 -35.74 3.96
N THR A 20 -23.66 -35.67 2.85
CA THR A 20 -22.63 -34.65 2.64
C THR A 20 -23.28 -33.33 2.22
N TYR A 21 -23.12 -32.30 3.04
CA TYR A 21 -23.58 -30.94 2.74
C TYR A 21 -22.48 -30.20 1.98
N TYR A 22 -22.78 -29.75 0.75
CA TYR A 22 -21.98 -28.72 0.10
C TYR A 22 -22.62 -27.39 0.44
N PRO A 23 -21.88 -26.45 1.04
CA PRO A 23 -22.49 -25.18 1.39
C PRO A 23 -22.95 -24.43 0.13
N TRP A 24 -22.34 -24.62 -1.04
CA TRP A 24 -22.66 -23.84 -2.25
C TRP A 24 -22.31 -24.58 -3.55
N GLY A 25 -23.18 -24.61 -4.58
CA GLY A 25 -22.84 -25.18 -5.90
C GLY A 25 -23.62 -24.62 -7.10
N HIS A 26 -22.98 -24.46 -8.27
CA HIS A 26 -23.56 -23.75 -9.43
C HIS A 26 -22.97 -24.15 -10.81
N SER A 27 -23.50 -23.58 -11.92
CA SER A 27 -23.13 -23.89 -13.32
C SER A 27 -22.22 -22.83 -13.99
N SER A 28 -21.43 -23.22 -15.00
CA SER A 28 -20.55 -22.30 -15.74
C SER A 28 -21.27 -21.12 -16.39
N ALA A 29 -22.53 -21.31 -16.83
CA ALA A 29 -23.39 -20.25 -17.34
C ALA A 29 -23.73 -19.20 -16.27
N SER A 30 -23.99 -19.62 -15.02
CA SER A 30 -24.19 -18.71 -13.90
C SER A 30 -22.94 -17.86 -13.66
N PHE A 31 -21.73 -18.42 -13.71
CA PHE A 31 -20.51 -17.63 -13.53
C PHE A 31 -20.25 -16.66 -14.68
N ALA A 32 -20.57 -17.01 -15.92
CA ALA A 32 -20.45 -16.09 -17.05
C ALA A 32 -21.39 -14.89 -16.90
N LYS A 33 -22.60 -15.11 -16.35
CA LYS A 33 -23.51 -14.04 -15.94
C LYS A 33 -22.94 -13.22 -14.77
N ALA A 34 -22.41 -13.90 -13.74
CA ALA A 34 -21.78 -13.27 -12.58
C ALA A 34 -20.52 -12.43 -12.94
N ARG A 35 -19.78 -12.80 -14.00
CA ARG A 35 -18.67 -12.02 -14.59
C ARG A 35 -19.17 -10.72 -15.21
N LYS A 36 -20.29 -10.78 -15.95
CA LYS A 36 -20.91 -9.60 -16.56
C LYS A 36 -21.53 -8.66 -15.52
N GLU A 37 -22.07 -9.21 -14.43
CA GLU A 37 -22.59 -8.44 -13.28
C GLU A 37 -21.48 -7.92 -12.35
N GLY A 38 -20.39 -8.68 -12.22
CA GLY A 38 -19.08 -8.26 -11.70
C GLY A 38 -19.02 -7.82 -10.23
N CYS A 39 -19.21 -8.72 -9.26
CA CYS A 39 -18.87 -8.45 -7.85
C CYS A 39 -17.39 -8.77 -7.53
N HIS A 40 -16.89 -8.30 -6.38
CA HIS A 40 -15.48 -8.47 -6.03
C HIS A 40 -15.08 -9.94 -6.03
N LEU A 41 -15.85 -10.82 -5.40
CA LEU A 41 -15.65 -12.27 -5.42
C LEU A 41 -15.57 -12.83 -6.85
N CYS A 42 -16.45 -12.42 -7.77
CA CYS A 42 -16.37 -12.84 -9.17
C CYS A 42 -15.04 -12.41 -9.81
N ASN A 43 -14.55 -11.21 -9.50
CA ASN A 43 -13.26 -10.73 -9.96
C ASN A 43 -12.10 -11.54 -9.35
N ILE A 44 -12.15 -11.88 -8.05
CA ILE A 44 -11.17 -12.76 -7.41
C ILE A 44 -11.09 -14.09 -8.16
N VAL A 45 -12.25 -14.72 -8.37
CA VAL A 45 -12.37 -16.02 -9.06
C VAL A 45 -11.88 -15.94 -10.50
N TRP A 46 -12.00 -14.77 -11.14
CA TRP A 46 -11.52 -14.53 -12.51
C TRP A 46 -10.01 -14.29 -12.57
N GLU A 47 -9.49 -13.41 -11.73
CA GLU A 47 -8.07 -13.04 -11.68
C GLU A 47 -7.17 -14.22 -11.28
N ASN A 48 -7.66 -15.17 -10.47
CA ASN A 48 -6.89 -16.30 -9.96
C ASN A 48 -7.06 -17.59 -10.79
N ARG A 49 -7.49 -17.48 -12.06
CA ARG A 49 -7.56 -18.63 -12.99
C ARG A 49 -6.20 -18.89 -13.62
N SER A 50 -5.28 -19.49 -12.87
CA SER A 50 -4.08 -20.06 -13.48
C SER A 50 -4.45 -21.31 -14.28
N TYR A 51 -4.69 -21.18 -15.58
CA TYR A 51 -4.55 -22.29 -16.53
C TYR A 51 -3.15 -22.20 -17.15
N GLY A 52 -2.12 -22.67 -16.44
CA GLY A 52 -0.86 -23.21 -16.99
C GLY A 52 0.00 -22.43 -18.02
N ASP A 53 -0.40 -21.30 -18.60
CA ASP A 53 0.37 -20.58 -19.62
C ASP A 53 -0.11 -19.10 -19.71
N PRO A 54 0.76 -18.10 -19.45
CA PRO A 54 0.39 -16.68 -19.46
C PRO A 54 0.34 -16.06 -20.88
N SER A 55 0.05 -16.83 -21.92
CA SER A 55 -0.01 -16.31 -23.29
C SER A 55 -1.28 -15.46 -23.52
N PRO A 56 -1.21 -14.38 -24.31
CA PRO A 56 -2.37 -13.51 -24.60
C PRO A 56 -3.50 -14.18 -25.40
N GLU A 57 -3.32 -15.42 -25.85
CA GLU A 57 -4.24 -16.12 -26.76
C GLU A 57 -5.30 -16.99 -26.05
N PHE A 58 -5.32 -17.01 -24.71
CA PHE A 58 -6.22 -17.85 -23.90
C PHE A 58 -7.22 -17.05 -23.03
N ASP A 59 -8.03 -16.17 -23.64
CA ASP A 59 -9.28 -15.67 -23.04
C ASP A 59 -10.40 -16.72 -23.25
N ARG A 60 -10.20 -17.96 -22.76
CA ARG A 60 -11.22 -19.03 -22.91
C ARG A 60 -12.23 -18.96 -21.76
N ASP A 61 -13.51 -18.88 -22.10
CA ASP A 61 -14.63 -19.03 -21.16
C ASP A 61 -14.56 -20.36 -20.39
N PHE A 62 -15.22 -20.44 -19.23
CA PHE A 62 -15.34 -21.69 -18.46
C PHE A 62 -15.88 -22.83 -19.34
N PRO A 63 -15.47 -24.09 -19.11
CA PRO A 63 -16.04 -25.21 -19.83
C PRO A 63 -17.57 -25.24 -19.67
N GLN A 64 -18.30 -25.27 -20.79
CA GLN A 64 -19.76 -25.34 -20.77
C GLN A 64 -20.23 -26.66 -20.15
N GLY A 65 -21.27 -26.62 -19.32
CA GLY A 65 -21.86 -27.80 -18.68
C GLY A 65 -21.20 -28.25 -17.36
N CYS A 66 -20.16 -27.55 -16.89
CA CYS A 66 -19.48 -27.90 -15.64
C CYS A 66 -20.18 -27.29 -14.42
N THR A 67 -20.27 -28.07 -13.35
CA THR A 67 -20.70 -27.59 -12.04
C THR A 67 -19.49 -27.31 -11.15
N TYR A 68 -19.63 -26.42 -10.18
CA TYR A 68 -18.59 -26.12 -9.19
C TYR A 68 -19.18 -26.00 -7.80
N ALA A 69 -18.35 -26.19 -6.78
CA ALA A 69 -18.72 -26.00 -5.38
C ALA A 69 -17.67 -25.19 -4.61
N PHE A 70 -18.11 -24.42 -3.63
CA PHE A 70 -17.22 -23.68 -2.73
C PHE A 70 -17.03 -24.48 -1.43
N LYS A 71 -15.81 -24.56 -0.91
CA LYS A 71 -15.41 -25.32 0.30
C LYS A 71 -14.56 -24.42 1.20
N LEU A 72 -14.85 -24.34 2.49
CA LEU A 72 -13.97 -23.65 3.44
C LEU A 72 -12.84 -24.59 3.91
N LEU A 73 -11.57 -24.13 3.97
CA LEU A 73 -10.45 -24.84 4.61
C LEU A 73 -9.85 -23.99 5.74
N ASN A 74 -9.39 -24.65 6.80
CA ASN A 74 -8.63 -24.05 7.89
C ASN A 74 -7.16 -23.79 7.47
N SER A 75 -6.53 -22.75 8.01
CA SER A 75 -5.11 -22.37 7.84
C SER A 75 -4.08 -23.46 8.14
N GLU A 76 -4.25 -24.26 9.20
CA GLU A 76 -3.32 -25.35 9.54
C GLU A 76 -3.34 -26.49 8.51
N TRP A 77 -4.44 -26.61 7.77
CA TRP A 77 -4.68 -27.61 6.73
C TRP A 77 -3.94 -27.31 5.42
N ALA A 78 -3.75 -26.02 5.09
CA ALA A 78 -3.16 -25.60 3.83
C ALA A 78 -1.64 -25.84 3.75
N ARG A 79 -0.96 -25.97 4.91
CA ARG A 79 0.50 -26.11 4.98
C ARG A 79 1.06 -27.50 4.60
N ASN A 80 0.29 -28.61 4.71
CA ASN A 80 0.89 -29.96 4.85
C ASN A 80 0.49 -31.08 3.85
N GLY A 81 -0.12 -30.79 2.70
CA GLY A 81 0.30 -31.52 1.49
C GLY A 81 0.00 -33.04 1.26
N ARG A 82 -1.11 -33.71 1.69
CA ARG A 82 -1.45 -35.11 1.19
C ARG A 82 -2.87 -35.66 1.48
N GLY A 83 -3.75 -35.99 0.48
CA GLY A 83 -4.64 -37.20 0.46
C GLY A 83 -6.11 -37.31 1.01
N SER A 84 -7.13 -36.58 0.51
CA SER A 84 -8.61 -36.74 0.69
C SER A 84 -9.27 -37.67 1.79
N LYS A 85 -9.92 -37.07 2.82
CA LYS A 85 -11.15 -37.59 3.50
C LYS A 85 -12.09 -36.46 3.97
N TRP A 86 -13.39 -36.78 4.03
CA TRP A 86 -14.55 -35.87 4.16
C TRP A 86 -14.87 -35.45 5.62
N LEU A 87 -15.44 -34.25 5.81
CA LEU A 87 -16.15 -33.85 7.03
C LEU A 87 -17.48 -34.62 7.08
N VAL A 88 -17.60 -35.60 7.98
CA VAL A 88 -18.86 -36.28 8.26
C VAL A 88 -19.46 -35.65 9.50
N VAL A 89 -20.60 -34.95 9.33
CA VAL A 89 -21.48 -34.62 10.44
C VAL A 89 -22.14 -35.94 10.87
N PRO A 90 -22.09 -36.37 12.14
CA PRO A 90 -22.84 -37.54 12.57
C PRO A 90 -24.33 -37.33 12.27
N ASP A 91 -24.97 -38.37 11.76
CA ASP A 91 -26.39 -38.39 11.37
C ASP A 91 -27.29 -38.01 12.57
N PRO A 92 -28.37 -37.22 12.39
CA PRO A 92 -29.25 -36.78 13.45
C PRO A 92 -30.29 -37.87 13.78
N GLU A 93 -29.82 -39.03 14.23
CA GLU A 93 -30.68 -40.04 14.89
C GLU A 93 -30.50 -40.06 16.42
N GLY A 94 -29.84 -39.05 17.00
CA GLY A 94 -29.80 -38.81 18.44
C GLY A 94 -30.26 -37.39 18.76
N ASP A 95 -31.29 -37.25 19.59
CA ASP A 95 -32.03 -36.02 19.93
C ASP A 95 -31.22 -34.97 20.73
N GLY A 96 -30.11 -34.48 20.20
CA GLY A 96 -29.34 -33.37 20.78
C GLY A 96 -28.77 -32.45 19.70
N GLU A 97 -29.08 -31.16 19.77
CA GLU A 97 -28.34 -30.15 18.99
C GLU A 97 -26.85 -30.21 19.41
N PRO A 98 -25.90 -30.24 18.46
CA PRO A 98 -24.48 -30.24 18.80
C PRO A 98 -24.10 -28.90 19.43
N ASP A 99 -23.51 -28.93 20.62
CA ASP A 99 -23.02 -27.73 21.32
C ASP A 99 -21.76 -27.19 20.64
N ILE A 100 -21.93 -26.14 19.85
CA ILE A 100 -20.86 -25.46 19.10
C ILE A 100 -19.85 -24.76 20.03
N SER A 101 -20.21 -24.48 21.29
CA SER A 101 -19.30 -23.83 22.24
C SER A 101 -18.16 -24.75 22.68
N GLU A 102 -18.45 -26.04 22.86
CA GLU A 102 -17.45 -27.08 23.15
C GLU A 102 -16.50 -27.29 21.96
N TYR A 103 -17.01 -27.19 20.73
CA TYR A 103 -16.22 -27.30 19.48
C TYR A 103 -15.25 -26.13 19.29
N LEU A 104 -15.70 -24.90 19.54
CA LEU A 104 -14.83 -23.72 19.48
C LEU A 104 -13.76 -23.75 20.59
N SER A 105 -14.09 -24.27 21.78
CA SER A 105 -13.15 -24.43 22.89
C SER A 105 -12.09 -25.51 22.64
N ALA A 106 -12.46 -26.62 21.98
CA ALA A 106 -11.52 -27.69 21.59
C ALA A 106 -10.54 -27.27 20.48
N VAL A 107 -10.91 -26.31 19.63
CA VAL A 107 -10.03 -25.71 18.61
C VAL A 107 -8.96 -24.80 19.24
N GLU A 108 -9.18 -24.30 20.46
CA GLU A 108 -8.21 -23.48 21.19
C GLU A 108 -7.15 -24.31 21.95
N GLU A 109 -7.37 -25.61 22.23
CA GLU A 109 -6.58 -26.34 23.25
C GLU A 109 -5.52 -27.37 22.77
N SER A 110 -5.41 -27.77 21.50
CA SER A 110 -4.51 -28.89 21.12
C SER A 110 -3.55 -28.60 19.96
N PRO A 111 -2.24 -28.38 20.21
CA PRO A 111 -1.28 -28.03 19.16
C PRO A 111 -0.62 -29.21 18.43
N MET A 112 -0.81 -30.48 18.83
CA MET A 112 0.19 -31.52 18.46
C MET A 112 -0.27 -32.94 18.08
N THR A 113 -1.56 -33.31 18.02
CA THR A 113 -1.88 -34.70 17.63
C THR A 113 -3.17 -34.88 16.85
N GLY A 114 -3.02 -35.35 15.59
CA GLY A 114 -3.97 -36.29 14.99
C GLY A 114 -5.11 -35.73 14.16
N LEU A 115 -4.80 -35.09 13.01
CA LEU A 115 -5.70 -34.93 11.84
C LEU A 115 -5.02 -34.23 10.64
N GLY A 116 -3.74 -33.88 10.77
CA GLY A 116 -2.97 -33.13 9.75
C GLY A 116 -2.36 -33.94 8.61
N HIS A 117 -2.73 -35.22 8.41
CA HIS A 117 -2.03 -36.08 7.44
C HIS A 117 -2.81 -36.37 6.14
N LEU A 118 -3.97 -35.76 5.89
CA LEU A 118 -4.89 -36.31 4.87
C LEU A 118 -5.53 -35.36 3.82
N LEU A 119 -5.11 -34.11 3.53
CA LEU A 119 -5.90 -33.22 2.63
C LEU A 119 -5.24 -32.45 1.47
N ALA A 120 -4.05 -32.82 0.99
CA ALA A 120 -3.50 -32.18 -0.21
C ALA A 120 -2.95 -33.16 -1.26
N THR A 121 -3.81 -33.57 -2.18
CA THR A 121 -3.40 -34.04 -3.51
C THR A 121 -4.44 -33.53 -4.52
N GLU A 122 -3.93 -33.01 -5.65
CA GLU A 122 -4.65 -32.50 -6.84
C GLU A 122 -5.03 -31.00 -6.89
N ALA A 123 -4.25 -30.10 -6.28
CA ALA A 123 -4.18 -28.71 -6.74
C ALA A 123 -2.83 -28.51 -7.44
N HIS A 124 -2.84 -28.19 -8.73
CA HIS A 124 -1.60 -27.96 -9.50
C HIS A 124 -0.87 -26.67 -9.12
N GLU A 125 -1.53 -25.74 -8.41
CA GLU A 125 -0.89 -24.60 -7.74
C GLU A 125 -1.57 -24.35 -6.39
N ILE A 126 -0.93 -24.74 -5.30
CA ILE A 126 -1.29 -24.26 -3.96
C ILE A 126 -0.57 -22.93 -3.79
N PHE A 127 -1.32 -21.83 -3.60
CA PHE A 127 -0.71 -20.57 -3.19
C PHE A 127 0.03 -20.81 -1.87
N THR A 128 1.35 -20.67 -1.88
CA THR A 128 2.25 -20.92 -0.75
C THR A 128 2.17 -19.86 0.37
N ARG A 129 1.05 -19.12 0.47
CA ARG A 129 0.93 -17.92 1.31
C ARG A 129 -0.13 -18.15 2.39
N PRO A 130 0.05 -17.75 3.65
CA PRO A 130 -0.88 -18.07 4.75
C PRO A 130 -2.13 -17.17 4.76
N ALA A 131 -3.28 -17.77 5.06
CA ALA A 131 -4.54 -17.10 5.38
C ALA A 131 -5.24 -17.87 6.51
N PRO A 132 -5.98 -17.20 7.43
CA PRO A 132 -6.64 -17.86 8.55
C PRO A 132 -7.73 -18.84 8.09
N PHE A 133 -8.40 -18.51 6.98
CA PHE A 133 -9.37 -19.39 6.32
C PHE A 133 -9.19 -19.33 4.80
N TRP A 134 -9.59 -20.38 4.13
CA TRP A 134 -9.56 -20.48 2.67
C TRP A 134 -10.94 -20.87 2.17
N MET A 135 -11.30 -20.41 0.99
CA MET A 135 -12.43 -20.88 0.21
C MET A 135 -11.89 -21.51 -1.08
N VAL A 136 -11.94 -22.83 -1.15
CA VAL A 136 -11.64 -23.59 -2.36
C VAL A 136 -12.87 -23.62 -3.24
N ILE A 137 -12.68 -23.37 -4.53
CA ILE A 137 -13.66 -23.59 -5.58
C ILE A 137 -13.22 -24.84 -6.33
N ASP A 138 -13.99 -25.90 -6.14
CA ASP A 138 -13.82 -27.16 -6.86
C ASP A 138 -14.67 -27.13 -8.13
N PHE A 139 -14.06 -27.45 -9.27
CA PHE A 139 -14.75 -27.62 -10.55
C PHE A 139 -14.94 -29.11 -10.81
N TYR A 140 -16.18 -29.55 -11.07
CA TYR A 140 -16.51 -30.93 -11.44
C TYR A 140 -16.24 -31.19 -12.94
N CYS A 141 -14.99 -30.97 -13.34
CA CYS A 141 -14.42 -31.27 -14.66
C CYS A 141 -12.89 -31.37 -14.54
N PRO A 142 -12.17 -32.01 -15.49
CA PRO A 142 -10.71 -32.03 -15.47
C PRO A 142 -10.15 -30.60 -15.55
N GLY A 143 -9.59 -30.10 -14.44
CA GLY A 143 -9.06 -28.73 -14.36
C GLY A 143 -8.53 -28.37 -12.95
N PRO A 144 -7.71 -27.31 -12.83
CA PRO A 144 -7.14 -26.90 -11.55
C PRO A 144 -8.19 -26.33 -10.59
N ARG A 145 -8.06 -26.65 -9.28
CA ARG A 145 -8.84 -26.06 -8.18
C ARG A 145 -8.42 -24.62 -7.95
N ILE A 146 -9.37 -23.71 -7.71
CA ILE A 146 -9.06 -22.31 -7.33
C ILE A 146 -9.16 -22.20 -5.81
N VAL A 147 -8.17 -21.57 -5.15
CA VAL A 147 -8.18 -21.37 -3.70
C VAL A 147 -8.16 -19.87 -3.40
N ILE A 148 -9.12 -19.39 -2.63
CA ILE A 148 -9.32 -17.97 -2.29
C ILE A 148 -9.08 -17.78 -0.80
N PRO A 149 -8.24 -16.83 -0.36
CA PRO A 149 -8.13 -16.53 1.05
C PRO A 149 -9.40 -15.84 1.56
N LEU A 150 -9.88 -16.25 2.74
CA LEU A 150 -10.97 -15.62 3.47
C LEU A 150 -10.46 -15.10 4.81
N ASP A 151 -10.90 -13.89 5.16
CA ASP A 151 -10.71 -13.36 6.52
C ASP A 151 -12.02 -13.46 7.30
N ILE A 152 -11.91 -13.88 8.56
CA ILE A 152 -13.00 -13.77 9.52
C ILE A 152 -12.79 -12.51 10.34
N VAL A 153 -13.80 -11.66 10.36
CA VAL A 153 -13.81 -10.49 11.25
C VAL A 153 -15.02 -10.62 12.16
N LYS A 154 -14.77 -10.50 13.47
CA LYS A 154 -15.84 -10.33 14.46
C LYS A 154 -16.37 -8.90 14.34
N VAL A 155 -17.60 -8.78 13.85
CA VAL A 155 -18.30 -7.51 13.67
C VAL A 155 -18.77 -7.02 15.04
N THR A 156 -18.31 -5.83 15.45
CA THR A 156 -18.76 -5.10 16.64
C THR A 156 -19.06 -3.67 16.22
N ALA A 157 -20.08 -3.03 16.80
CA ALA A 157 -20.63 -1.75 16.32
C ALA A 157 -19.62 -0.59 16.17
N ASP A 158 -18.44 -0.66 16.79
CA ASP A 158 -17.39 0.36 16.76
C ASP A 158 -16.09 -0.08 16.05
N ASN A 159 -16.14 -1.08 15.17
CA ASN A 159 -14.94 -1.58 14.47
C ASN A 159 -14.58 -0.73 13.24
N LEU A 160 -13.31 -0.31 13.16
CA LEU A 160 -12.74 0.40 12.00
C LEU A 160 -12.94 -0.35 10.67
N GLU A 161 -12.97 -1.68 10.74
CA GLU A 161 -13.24 -2.55 9.60
C GLU A 161 -14.64 -2.34 9.02
N ASP A 162 -15.65 -2.27 9.89
CA ASP A 162 -17.04 -2.08 9.47
C ASP A 162 -17.24 -0.68 8.88
N MET A 163 -16.63 0.34 9.47
CA MET A 163 -16.64 1.70 8.95
C MET A 163 -16.06 1.75 7.52
N ALA A 164 -14.85 1.24 7.31
CA ALA A 164 -14.22 1.26 5.99
C ALA A 164 -15.02 0.48 4.95
N GLN A 165 -15.62 -0.63 5.36
CA GLN A 165 -16.44 -1.45 4.49
C GLN A 165 -17.77 -0.77 4.12
N VAL A 166 -18.41 -0.07 5.06
CA VAL A 166 -19.59 0.77 4.78
C VAL A 166 -19.22 1.87 3.80
N ASN A 167 -18.07 2.51 3.98
CA ASN A 167 -17.57 3.53 3.06
C ASN A 167 -17.37 2.95 1.65
N LEU A 168 -16.75 1.78 1.53
CA LEU A 168 -16.58 1.11 0.25
C LEU A 168 -17.89 0.68 -0.40
N ASP A 169 -18.90 0.31 0.38
CA ASP A 169 -20.24 -0.05 -0.11
C ASP A 169 -21.04 1.17 -0.61
N GLN A 170 -20.84 2.35 0.00
CA GLN A 170 -21.66 3.55 -0.28
C GLN A 170 -20.95 4.59 -1.16
N GLN A 171 -19.62 4.69 -1.10
CA GLN A 171 -18.84 5.76 -1.72
C GLN A 171 -18.03 5.29 -2.94
N ALA A 172 -18.40 5.80 -4.11
CA ALA A 172 -17.71 5.55 -5.38
C ALA A 172 -16.58 6.56 -5.66
N PHE A 173 -16.31 7.48 -4.73
CA PHE A 173 -15.31 8.53 -4.86
C PHE A 173 -14.30 8.45 -3.71
N THR A 174 -13.00 8.39 -4.02
CA THR A 174 -11.96 8.25 -2.99
C THR A 174 -11.81 9.47 -2.09
N GLY A 175 -12.22 10.66 -2.56
CA GLY A 175 -12.24 11.90 -1.78
C GLY A 175 -13.51 12.13 -0.97
N SER A 176 -14.35 11.11 -0.75
CA SER A 176 -15.57 11.28 0.06
C SER A 176 -15.22 11.63 1.51
N LYS A 177 -16.16 12.30 2.20
CA LYS A 177 -16.00 12.68 3.61
C LYS A 177 -15.66 11.46 4.48
N GLU A 178 -16.30 10.34 4.22
CA GLU A 178 -16.15 9.11 4.99
C GLU A 178 -14.77 8.47 4.76
N ASN A 179 -14.28 8.47 3.52
CA ASN A 179 -12.92 8.00 3.22
C ASN A 179 -11.87 8.90 3.86
N LEU A 180 -12.05 10.22 3.84
CA LEU A 180 -11.14 11.14 4.52
C LEU A 180 -11.23 11.03 6.06
N GLN A 181 -12.38 10.62 6.61
CA GLN A 181 -12.51 10.27 8.02
C GLN A 181 -11.70 9.02 8.39
N LEU A 182 -11.65 8.02 7.50
CA LEU A 182 -10.77 6.86 7.65
C LEU A 182 -9.29 7.28 7.66
N ALA A 183 -8.88 8.19 6.76
CA ALA A 183 -7.53 8.76 6.76
C ALA A 183 -7.17 9.47 8.07
N CYS A 184 -8.10 10.29 8.58
CA CYS A 184 -7.96 10.97 9.86
C CYS A 184 -7.80 9.97 11.02
N THR A 185 -8.57 8.87 10.98
CA THR A 185 -8.48 7.80 11.99
C THR A 185 -7.13 7.11 11.97
N TRP A 186 -6.59 6.78 10.79
CA TRP A 186 -5.24 6.22 10.67
C TRP A 186 -4.15 7.16 11.19
N LEU A 187 -4.25 8.46 10.85
CA LEU A 187 -3.30 9.46 11.32
C LEU A 187 -3.33 9.57 12.85
N ASN A 188 -4.51 9.71 13.45
CA ASN A 188 -4.65 9.85 14.90
C ASN A 188 -4.22 8.60 15.65
N ASN A 189 -4.52 7.40 15.12
CA ASN A 189 -4.03 6.15 15.67
C ASN A 189 -2.49 6.12 15.69
N CYS A 190 -1.86 6.48 14.57
CA CYS A 190 -0.41 6.52 14.47
C CYS A 190 0.22 7.57 15.41
N LEU A 191 -0.35 8.77 15.49
CA LEU A 191 0.13 9.82 16.40
C LEU A 191 -0.01 9.45 17.88
N GLY A 192 -1.09 8.75 18.24
CA GLY A 192 -1.38 8.38 19.63
C GLY A 192 -0.71 7.08 20.11
N LYS A 193 -0.44 6.12 19.21
CA LYS A 193 -0.03 4.75 19.59
C LYS A 193 1.31 4.28 19.02
N HIS A 194 1.86 4.93 18.00
CA HIS A 194 3.07 4.44 17.31
C HIS A 194 4.29 5.31 17.62
N GLU A 195 4.93 5.10 18.77
CA GLU A 195 6.12 5.88 19.19
C GLU A 195 7.27 5.83 18.18
N GLN A 196 7.50 4.67 17.56
CA GLN A 196 8.51 4.51 16.52
C GLN A 196 8.26 5.35 15.26
N CYS A 197 7.03 5.84 15.03
CA CYS A 197 6.70 6.72 13.92
C CYS A 197 7.00 8.20 14.19
N ARG A 198 7.66 8.54 15.30
CA ARG A 198 8.17 9.91 15.51
C ARG A 198 9.30 10.21 14.51
N PRO A 199 9.44 11.47 14.06
CA PRO A 199 10.56 11.86 13.21
C PRO A 199 11.91 11.52 13.87
N SER A 200 12.89 11.08 13.08
CA SER A 200 14.25 10.81 13.55
C SER A 200 15.18 11.96 13.19
N PHE A 201 14.88 13.15 13.73
CA PHE A 201 15.65 14.38 13.53
C PHE A 201 16.01 14.98 14.89
N GLU A 202 17.18 15.61 14.99
CA GLU A 202 17.67 16.22 16.24
C GLU A 202 16.82 17.43 16.64
N ASP A 203 16.38 18.22 15.67
CA ASP A 203 15.50 19.37 15.87
C ASP A 203 14.11 19.10 15.28
N GLU A 204 13.17 18.71 16.14
CA GLU A 204 11.76 18.53 15.77
C GLU A 204 10.98 19.86 15.64
N SER A 205 11.58 20.99 16.04
CA SER A 205 10.96 22.32 15.93
C SER A 205 11.20 23.00 14.59
N TRP A 206 12.11 22.44 13.79
CA TRP A 206 12.43 22.97 12.46
C TRP A 206 11.19 22.98 11.55
N LEU A 207 11.06 24.07 10.78
CA LEU A 207 10.04 24.26 9.76
C LEU A 207 10.68 24.67 8.43
N PRO A 208 10.09 24.30 7.28
CA PRO A 208 10.51 24.85 5.99
C PRO A 208 10.34 26.37 5.97
N THR A 209 11.06 27.08 5.11
CA THR A 209 10.98 28.56 5.04
C THR A 209 9.55 29.07 4.81
N ARG A 210 8.76 28.30 4.04
CA ARG A 210 7.40 28.66 3.63
C ARG A 210 6.46 27.46 3.71
N LEU A 211 5.19 27.73 4.02
CA LEU A 211 4.08 26.78 3.98
C LEU A 211 2.87 27.42 3.31
N ILE A 212 1.94 26.60 2.82
CA ILE A 212 0.61 27.06 2.41
C ILE A 212 -0.34 26.88 3.60
N TYR A 213 -0.88 27.98 4.10
CA TYR A 213 -2.01 27.93 5.02
C TYR A 213 -3.28 27.60 4.22
N VAL A 214 -3.87 26.45 4.54
CA VAL A 214 -5.11 25.98 3.91
C VAL A 214 -6.35 26.26 4.78
N GLY A 215 -6.22 26.73 6.02
CA GLY A 215 -7.36 26.94 6.91
C GLY A 215 -8.05 25.65 7.31
N THR A 216 -9.36 25.71 7.58
CA THR A 216 -10.16 24.55 8.04
C THR A 216 -11.23 24.18 7.02
N LEU A 217 -11.96 23.08 7.27
CA LEU A 217 -13.11 22.71 6.44
C LEU A 217 -14.24 23.77 6.49
N GLY A 218 -14.45 24.42 7.64
CA GLY A 218 -15.49 25.44 7.81
C GLY A 218 -15.05 26.83 7.36
N THR A 219 -13.74 27.11 7.41
CA THR A 219 -13.15 28.39 7.03
C THR A 219 -11.96 28.15 6.10
N PRO A 220 -12.22 27.73 4.84
CA PRO A 220 -11.16 27.50 3.88
C PRO A 220 -10.49 28.83 3.51
N ALA A 221 -9.17 28.87 3.60
CA ALA A 221 -8.34 29.98 3.12
C ALA A 221 -7.14 29.36 2.40
N ILE A 222 -6.53 30.08 1.47
CA ILE A 222 -5.34 29.58 0.77
C ILE A 222 -4.37 30.73 0.62
N ARG A 223 -3.24 30.67 1.31
CA ARG A 223 -2.18 31.68 1.20
C ARG A 223 -0.83 31.12 1.60
N LEU A 224 0.22 31.65 0.98
CA LEU A 224 1.60 31.39 1.34
C LEU A 224 1.92 32.10 2.66
N VAL A 225 2.64 31.42 3.55
CA VAL A 225 3.07 31.99 4.83
C VAL A 225 4.55 31.71 5.05
N SER A 226 5.27 32.71 5.55
CA SER A 226 6.64 32.52 6.06
C SER A 226 6.59 31.92 7.46
N THR A 227 7.34 30.85 7.68
CA THR A 227 7.30 30.10 8.95
C THR A 227 7.98 30.81 10.10
N GLY A 228 8.85 31.78 9.84
CA GLY A 228 9.42 32.65 10.89
C GLY A 228 8.37 33.47 11.64
N SER A 229 7.13 33.55 11.12
CA SER A 229 5.99 34.19 11.79
C SER A 229 5.09 33.20 12.56
N LEU A 230 5.39 31.90 12.49
CA LEU A 230 4.60 30.83 13.08
C LEU A 230 5.21 30.35 14.40
N SER A 231 4.42 29.64 15.20
CA SER A 231 4.93 29.01 16.42
C SER A 231 5.80 27.79 16.10
N GLU A 232 6.77 27.50 16.97
CA GLU A 232 7.72 26.37 16.87
C GLU A 232 7.06 24.96 16.88
N LYS A 233 5.72 24.87 16.98
CA LYS A 233 4.97 23.60 17.09
C LYS A 233 3.95 23.42 15.97
N VAL A 234 4.06 24.17 14.87
CA VAL A 234 3.14 24.02 13.76
C VAL A 234 3.31 22.66 13.09
N ARG A 235 2.20 21.91 13.01
CA ARG A 235 2.12 20.67 12.25
C ARG A 235 1.69 20.96 10.82
N TYR A 236 2.39 20.37 9.87
CA TYR A 236 2.10 20.49 8.44
C TYR A 236 2.06 19.12 7.77
N ALA A 237 1.32 19.03 6.66
CA ALA A 237 1.44 17.93 5.70
C ALA A 237 2.45 18.32 4.60
N ALA A 238 3.02 17.35 3.90
CA ALA A 238 3.75 17.60 2.65
C ALA A 238 3.01 16.95 1.47
N LEU A 239 3.06 17.56 0.29
CA LEU A 239 2.51 16.97 -0.93
C LEU A 239 3.64 16.35 -1.76
N SER A 240 3.48 15.09 -2.12
CA SER A 240 4.30 14.36 -3.08
C SER A 240 3.47 14.13 -4.34
N HIS A 241 3.76 14.87 -5.41
CA HIS A 241 2.95 14.87 -6.63
C HIS A 241 3.78 15.09 -7.88
N ARG A 242 3.19 14.84 -9.05
CA ARG A 242 3.74 15.27 -10.35
C ARG A 242 3.23 16.67 -10.67
N TRP A 243 4.12 17.53 -11.13
CA TRP A 243 3.74 18.87 -11.55
C TRP A 243 2.80 18.80 -12.76
N GLY A 244 1.83 19.72 -12.78
CA GLY A 244 0.98 20.01 -13.93
C GLY A 244 1.82 20.34 -15.18
N THR A 245 1.27 20.11 -16.37
CA THR A 245 1.88 20.65 -17.59
C THR A 245 1.72 22.16 -17.70
N ASN A 246 0.78 22.76 -16.97
CA ASN A 246 0.65 24.21 -16.87
C ASN A 246 1.63 24.78 -15.83
N LYS A 247 2.61 25.57 -16.31
CA LYS A 247 3.61 26.24 -15.48
C LYS A 247 3.14 27.57 -14.88
N GLU A 248 1.94 28.05 -15.21
CA GLU A 248 1.40 29.32 -14.71
C GLU A 248 1.07 29.30 -13.20
N PHE A 249 1.08 28.12 -12.58
CA PHE A 249 0.64 27.92 -11.19
C PHE A 249 1.80 27.66 -10.23
N VAL A 250 3.03 28.00 -10.61
CA VAL A 250 4.20 27.88 -9.75
C VAL A 250 4.56 29.21 -9.10
N LEU A 251 5.15 29.15 -7.91
CA LEU A 251 5.62 30.34 -7.21
C LEU A 251 6.81 30.95 -7.97
N THR A 252 6.64 32.19 -8.41
CA THR A 252 7.71 33.03 -8.96
C THR A 252 7.92 34.24 -8.06
N SER A 253 9.04 34.93 -8.24
CA SER A 253 9.38 36.16 -7.52
C SER A 253 8.28 37.22 -7.66
N THR A 254 7.61 37.27 -8.82
CA THR A 254 6.49 38.20 -9.09
C THR A 254 5.18 37.82 -8.40
N LEU A 255 4.95 36.53 -8.14
CA LEU A 255 3.73 36.02 -7.50
C LEU A 255 3.83 35.96 -5.97
N LEU A 256 5.02 36.13 -5.40
CA LEU A 256 5.27 35.98 -3.96
C LEU A 256 4.30 36.80 -3.10
N ARG A 257 4.23 38.12 -3.32
CA ARG A 257 3.33 39.02 -2.56
C ARG A 257 1.86 38.70 -2.78
N THR A 258 1.49 38.32 -4.00
CA THR A 258 0.12 37.92 -4.33
C THR A 258 -0.28 36.69 -3.55
N TYR A 259 0.58 35.66 -3.53
CA TYR A 259 0.31 34.40 -2.85
C TYR A 259 0.35 34.54 -1.33
N GLU A 260 1.15 35.46 -0.78
CA GLU A 260 1.13 35.81 0.65
C GLU A 260 -0.22 36.38 1.12
N ALA A 261 -0.89 37.15 0.25
CA ALA A 261 -2.21 37.70 0.50
C ALA A 261 -3.29 36.62 0.35
N GLU A 262 -3.44 36.06 -0.85
CA GLU A 262 -4.40 35.01 -1.16
C GLU A 262 -4.06 34.32 -2.49
N ILE A 263 -4.24 32.99 -2.54
CA ILE A 263 -4.13 32.20 -3.75
C ILE A 263 -5.54 31.86 -4.22
N CYS A 264 -5.93 32.41 -5.37
CA CYS A 264 -7.25 32.15 -5.95
C CYS A 264 -7.40 30.64 -6.29
N PRO A 265 -8.50 29.97 -5.88
CA PRO A 265 -8.72 28.56 -6.19
C PRO A 265 -8.75 28.20 -7.68
N SER A 266 -9.05 29.17 -8.55
CA SER A 266 -8.99 29.00 -10.02
C SER A 266 -7.57 28.82 -10.53
N ASN A 267 -6.57 29.28 -9.79
CA ASN A 267 -5.16 29.23 -10.15
C ASN A 267 -4.48 27.95 -9.65
N LEU A 268 -5.27 26.94 -9.26
CA LEU A 268 -4.77 25.69 -8.71
C LEU A 268 -5.13 24.53 -9.64
N SER A 269 -4.20 23.59 -9.80
CA SER A 269 -4.53 22.30 -10.41
C SER A 269 -5.55 21.53 -9.56
N ALA A 270 -6.23 20.55 -10.17
CA ALA A 270 -7.12 19.68 -9.42
C ALA A 270 -6.38 18.93 -8.30
N THR A 271 -5.14 18.51 -8.55
CA THR A 271 -4.29 17.83 -7.56
C THR A 271 -4.01 18.72 -6.34
N LEU A 272 -3.72 20.00 -6.55
CA LEU A 272 -3.51 20.95 -5.44
C LEU A 272 -4.81 21.18 -4.65
N ARG A 273 -5.94 21.37 -5.35
CA ARG A 273 -7.25 21.54 -4.68
C ARG A 273 -7.61 20.33 -3.83
N ASP A 274 -7.43 19.12 -4.37
CA ASP A 274 -7.71 17.89 -3.64
C ASP A 274 -6.75 17.72 -2.45
N ALA A 275 -5.46 18.03 -2.62
CA ALA A 275 -4.49 17.96 -1.53
C ALA A 275 -4.82 18.95 -0.41
N PHE A 276 -5.27 20.17 -0.73
CA PHE A 276 -5.71 21.16 0.27
C PHE A 276 -6.95 20.66 1.01
N HIS A 277 -7.91 20.06 0.28
CA HIS A 277 -9.09 19.46 0.89
C HIS A 277 -8.72 18.28 1.81
N ALA A 278 -7.89 17.35 1.34
CA ALA A 278 -7.39 16.23 2.14
C ALA A 278 -6.67 16.70 3.41
N THR A 279 -5.82 17.73 3.29
CA THR A 279 -5.09 18.32 4.42
C THR A 279 -6.04 18.83 5.50
N ARG A 280 -7.07 19.59 5.11
CA ARG A 280 -8.12 20.07 6.02
C ARG A 280 -8.87 18.91 6.68
N SER A 281 -9.21 17.89 5.90
CA SER A 281 -10.01 16.75 6.38
C SER A 281 -9.26 15.86 7.37
N ILE A 282 -7.93 15.77 7.30
CA ILE A 282 -7.11 15.09 8.31
C ILE A 282 -6.73 16.00 9.49
N GLY A 283 -7.31 17.20 9.59
CA GLY A 283 -7.15 18.11 10.71
C GLY A 283 -5.87 18.95 10.70
N LEU A 284 -5.21 19.07 9.55
CA LEU A 284 -4.03 19.92 9.38
C LEU A 284 -4.41 21.22 8.65
N GLN A 285 -3.73 22.31 8.97
CA GLN A 285 -4.00 23.64 8.41
C GLN A 285 -2.87 24.15 7.53
N TYR A 286 -1.76 23.42 7.47
CA TYR A 286 -0.58 23.81 6.70
C TYR A 286 -0.16 22.65 5.80
N LEU A 287 0.18 22.98 4.56
CA LEU A 287 0.69 22.05 3.57
C LEU A 287 1.96 22.64 2.92
N TRP A 288 3.00 21.84 2.82
CA TRP A 288 4.15 22.15 1.97
C TRP A 288 3.96 21.56 0.58
N VAL A 289 4.20 22.37 -0.45
CA VAL A 289 4.15 21.95 -1.85
C VAL A 289 5.34 22.58 -2.57
N ASP A 290 6.21 21.77 -3.16
CA ASP A 290 7.43 22.22 -3.86
C ASP A 290 7.19 23.36 -4.84
N CYS A 291 6.20 23.23 -5.72
CA CYS A 291 5.89 24.23 -6.75
C CYS A 291 5.29 25.53 -6.19
N LEU A 292 4.79 25.56 -4.95
CA LEU A 292 4.20 26.74 -4.32
C LEU A 292 5.02 27.29 -3.13
N CYS A 293 5.99 26.52 -2.62
CA CYS A 293 6.81 26.90 -1.47
C CYS A 293 8.28 27.18 -1.85
N ILE A 294 8.68 26.92 -3.10
CA ILE A 294 10.01 27.24 -3.64
C ILE A 294 9.83 28.25 -4.77
N VAL A 295 10.63 29.32 -4.77
CA VAL A 295 10.62 30.34 -5.81
C VAL A 295 11.33 29.79 -7.05
N GLN A 296 10.57 29.45 -8.09
CA GLN A 296 11.06 28.65 -9.22
C GLN A 296 11.98 29.41 -10.18
N ASP A 297 11.92 30.74 -10.17
CA ASP A 297 12.77 31.62 -10.97
C ASP A 297 13.99 32.18 -10.19
N ASP A 298 14.20 31.72 -8.95
CA ASP A 298 15.34 32.08 -8.10
C ASP A 298 16.21 30.83 -7.83
N GLN A 299 17.40 30.82 -8.44
CA GLN A 299 18.35 29.70 -8.32
C GLN A 299 18.91 29.55 -6.90
N ASP A 300 19.10 30.65 -6.17
CA ASP A 300 19.63 30.62 -4.80
C ASP A 300 18.56 30.08 -3.84
N ASP A 301 17.30 30.48 -4.04
CA ASP A 301 16.17 29.92 -3.31
C ASP A 301 16.01 28.43 -3.58
N TRP A 302 16.07 28.02 -4.85
CA TRP A 302 16.03 26.60 -5.22
C TRP A 302 17.15 25.79 -4.56
N LEU A 303 18.39 26.30 -4.54
CA LEU A 303 19.52 25.62 -3.90
C LEU A 303 19.32 25.46 -2.39
N ARG A 304 18.83 26.50 -1.70
CA ARG A 304 18.52 26.44 -0.26
C ARG A 304 17.40 25.44 0.04
N GLU A 305 16.28 25.55 -0.68
CA GLU A 305 15.10 24.73 -0.40
C GLU A 305 15.32 23.25 -0.77
N SER A 306 15.93 22.96 -1.93
CA SER A 306 16.22 21.59 -2.38
C SER A 306 17.14 20.84 -1.40
N ALA A 307 18.11 21.53 -0.79
CA ALA A 307 18.99 20.96 0.23
C ALA A 307 18.23 20.53 1.50
N THR A 308 17.12 21.19 1.83
CA THR A 308 16.29 20.90 3.02
C THR A 308 15.12 19.97 2.74
N MET A 309 14.88 19.55 1.50
CA MET A 309 13.74 18.67 1.15
C MET A 309 13.69 17.40 2.01
N GLY A 310 14.84 16.87 2.43
CA GLY A 310 14.88 15.72 3.32
C GLY A 310 14.17 15.98 4.65
N GLN A 311 14.43 17.15 5.25
CA GLN A 311 13.80 17.62 6.48
C GLN A 311 12.32 17.91 6.24
N VAL A 312 11.95 18.56 5.13
CA VAL A 312 10.55 18.85 4.78
C VAL A 312 9.67 17.59 4.85
N TYR A 313 10.07 16.52 4.17
CA TYR A 313 9.28 15.28 4.17
C TYR A 313 9.45 14.52 5.49
N GLY A 314 10.67 14.49 6.04
CA GLY A 314 11.00 13.76 7.25
C GLY A 314 10.37 14.30 8.55
N LEU A 315 10.11 15.61 8.63
CA LEU A 315 9.46 16.28 9.76
C LEU A 315 7.97 16.54 9.52
N SER A 316 7.46 16.30 8.30
CA SER A 316 6.03 16.41 8.04
C SER A 316 5.22 15.49 8.95
N THR A 317 4.05 15.95 9.39
CA THR A 317 3.13 15.11 10.17
C THR A 317 2.65 13.93 9.33
N CYS A 318 2.37 14.19 8.06
CA CYS A 318 1.95 13.22 7.06
C CYS A 318 2.30 13.73 5.65
N THR A 319 2.79 12.84 4.79
CA THR A 319 2.94 13.16 3.37
C THR A 319 1.77 12.59 2.58
N ILE A 320 1.09 13.44 1.83
CA ILE A 320 0.04 13.08 0.90
C ILE A 320 0.69 12.74 -0.44
N ALA A 321 0.51 11.51 -0.92
CA ALA A 321 1.03 11.05 -2.20
C ALA A 321 -0.08 10.97 -3.24
N ALA A 322 0.00 11.80 -4.27
CA ALA A 322 -0.89 11.77 -5.42
C ALA A 322 -0.28 10.85 -6.49
N THR A 323 -0.79 9.61 -6.59
CA THR A 323 -0.23 8.59 -7.51
C THR A 323 -0.81 8.66 -8.91
N LEU A 324 -1.99 9.27 -9.05
CA LEU A 324 -2.63 9.60 -10.32
C LEU A 324 -1.74 10.63 -11.03
N GLY A 325 -1.39 10.38 -12.29
CA GLY A 325 -0.34 11.18 -12.90
C GLY A 325 -0.12 10.88 -14.36
N GLY A 326 -1.12 11.16 -15.19
CA GLY A 326 -0.86 11.50 -16.58
C GLY A 326 -0.08 12.81 -16.63
N ASN A 327 -0.69 13.91 -16.16
CA ASN A 327 -0.22 15.26 -16.45
C ASN A 327 -0.14 16.21 -15.23
N GLY A 328 -0.39 15.75 -14.00
CA GLY A 328 -0.31 16.58 -12.78
C GLY A 328 -1.54 17.45 -12.47
N ASP A 329 -2.54 17.41 -13.36
CA ASP A 329 -3.86 18.06 -13.20
C ASP A 329 -5.00 17.06 -13.01
N ASP A 330 -4.69 15.77 -12.83
CA ASP A 330 -5.68 14.69 -12.79
C ASP A 330 -6.45 14.60 -11.46
N GLY A 331 -6.05 15.38 -10.45
CA GLY A 331 -6.58 15.29 -9.08
C GLY A 331 -5.82 14.27 -8.23
N CYS A 332 -6.10 14.28 -6.92
CA CYS A 332 -5.75 13.18 -6.02
C CYS A 332 -6.89 12.16 -5.96
N PHE A 333 -8.13 12.63 -6.11
CA PHE A 333 -9.31 11.80 -5.94
C PHE A 333 -9.79 11.22 -7.26
N THR A 334 -10.44 10.06 -7.19
CA THR A 334 -10.89 9.31 -8.36
C THR A 334 -12.25 8.69 -8.12
N THR A 335 -13.06 8.69 -9.17
CA THR A 335 -14.28 7.89 -9.22
C THR A 335 -13.92 6.46 -9.61
N ARG A 336 -14.40 5.50 -8.84
CA ARG A 336 -14.06 4.07 -8.98
C ARG A 336 -15.30 3.21 -9.12
N ASN A 337 -15.10 2.03 -9.69
CA ASN A 337 -16.04 0.93 -9.55
C ASN A 337 -15.83 0.25 -8.19
N GLN A 338 -16.73 0.48 -7.24
CA GLN A 338 -16.67 -0.10 -5.89
C GLN A 338 -16.62 -1.62 -5.91
N CYS A 339 -17.26 -2.28 -6.87
CA CYS A 339 -17.27 -3.74 -6.98
C CYS A 339 -15.90 -4.35 -7.30
N LYS A 340 -14.93 -3.56 -7.76
CA LYS A 340 -13.55 -4.05 -7.95
C LYS A 340 -12.74 -4.07 -6.65
N VAL A 341 -13.16 -3.28 -5.67
CA VAL A 341 -12.33 -2.96 -4.50
C VAL A 341 -12.97 -3.53 -3.24
N ARG A 342 -14.27 -3.36 -3.04
CA ARG A 342 -14.96 -3.74 -1.81
C ARG A 342 -14.90 -5.26 -1.55
N PRO A 343 -14.44 -5.72 -0.38
CA PRO A 343 -14.56 -7.11 0.03
C PRO A 343 -15.99 -7.64 -0.10
N CYS A 344 -16.12 -8.92 -0.46
CA CYS A 344 -17.42 -9.57 -0.51
C CYS A 344 -17.79 -10.10 0.88
N LYS A 345 -18.84 -9.53 1.48
CA LYS A 345 -19.49 -10.05 2.69
C LYS A 345 -20.18 -11.37 2.38
N ILE A 346 -19.70 -12.44 3.00
CA ILE A 346 -20.29 -13.77 2.97
C ILE A 346 -20.97 -14.00 4.33
N PRO A 347 -22.28 -14.31 4.37
CA PRO A 347 -22.97 -14.72 5.58
C PRO A 347 -22.30 -15.94 6.21
N ASN A 348 -22.36 -16.08 7.53
CA ASN A 348 -21.85 -17.29 8.18
C ASN A 348 -22.63 -18.52 7.67
N PRO A 349 -21.95 -19.47 6.98
CA PRO A 349 -22.64 -20.62 6.41
C PRO A 349 -23.05 -21.66 7.45
N PHE A 350 -22.49 -21.59 8.66
CA PHE A 350 -22.71 -22.57 9.72
C PHE A 350 -23.76 -22.10 10.73
N ASP A 351 -23.93 -20.79 10.91
CA ASP A 351 -24.92 -20.21 11.81
C ASP A 351 -25.45 -18.89 11.25
N LYS A 352 -26.69 -18.92 10.75
CA LYS A 352 -27.39 -17.75 10.17
C LYS A 352 -27.77 -16.69 11.21
N THR A 353 -27.79 -17.05 12.50
CA THR A 353 -28.11 -16.14 13.60
C THR A 353 -26.87 -15.40 14.12
N SER A 354 -25.67 -15.91 13.80
CA SER A 354 -24.39 -15.31 14.16
C SER A 354 -24.21 -13.89 13.62
N SER A 355 -23.62 -13.02 14.45
CA SER A 355 -23.15 -11.70 14.03
C SER A 355 -21.84 -11.75 13.22
N LEU A 356 -21.16 -12.90 13.18
CA LEU A 356 -19.90 -13.07 12.44
C LEU A 356 -20.11 -12.91 10.93
N ARG A 357 -19.16 -12.27 10.26
CA ARG A 357 -19.15 -12.09 8.81
C ARG A 357 -17.82 -12.56 8.24
N PHE A 358 -17.89 -13.22 7.10
CA PHE A 358 -16.73 -13.66 6.35
C PHE A 358 -16.48 -12.65 5.23
N TYR A 359 -15.23 -12.20 5.09
CA TYR A 359 -14.84 -11.29 4.03
C TYR A 359 -13.98 -12.04 3.02
N ALA A 360 -14.49 -12.17 1.80
CA ALA A 360 -13.69 -12.64 0.68
C ALA A 360 -12.86 -11.48 0.11
N ARG A 361 -11.54 -11.61 0.20
CA ARG A 361 -10.55 -10.63 -0.27
C ARG A 361 -9.59 -11.34 -1.22
N SER A 362 -9.32 -10.77 -2.40
CA SER A 362 -8.39 -11.40 -3.36
C SER A 362 -6.94 -11.13 -3.06
N GLN A 363 -6.66 -10.01 -2.40
CA GLN A 363 -5.36 -9.35 -2.46
C GLN A 363 -4.95 -8.94 -1.06
N TYR A 364 -3.79 -9.43 -0.63
CA TYR A 364 -3.08 -8.91 0.53
C TYR A 364 -2.66 -7.46 0.28
N ILE A 365 -2.44 -6.72 1.37
CA ILE A 365 -2.01 -5.32 1.32
C ILE A 365 -0.76 -5.10 0.44
N GLY A 366 0.17 -6.06 0.39
CA GLY A 366 1.36 -5.99 -0.47
C GLY A 366 1.06 -5.98 -1.96
N GLU A 367 0.05 -6.76 -2.39
CA GLU A 367 -0.37 -6.81 -3.80
C GLU A 367 -1.12 -5.54 -4.20
N ILE A 368 -1.96 -5.02 -3.29
CA ILE A 368 -2.60 -3.72 -3.45
C ILE A 368 -1.55 -2.63 -3.57
N TYR A 369 -0.54 -2.61 -2.69
CA TYR A 369 0.56 -1.65 -2.74
C TYR A 369 1.35 -1.77 -4.06
N ARG A 370 1.61 -2.99 -4.54
CA ARG A 370 2.30 -3.22 -5.80
C ARG A 370 1.54 -2.59 -6.97
N ARG A 371 0.23 -2.83 -7.08
CA ARG A 371 -0.62 -2.33 -8.16
C ARG A 371 -0.89 -0.83 -8.07
N GLU A 372 -1.32 -0.36 -6.90
CA GLU A 372 -1.74 1.03 -6.69
C GLU A 372 -0.53 1.98 -6.59
N VAL A 373 0.61 1.49 -6.09
CA VAL A 373 1.77 2.33 -5.76
C VAL A 373 2.98 1.99 -6.60
N LYS A 374 3.57 0.79 -6.50
CA LYS A 374 4.85 0.47 -7.20
C LYS A 374 4.76 0.58 -8.72
N GLN A 375 3.60 0.25 -9.30
CA GLN A 375 3.36 0.37 -10.74
C GLN A 375 2.97 1.79 -11.20
N SER A 376 2.71 2.72 -10.27
CA SER A 376 2.31 4.08 -10.60
C SER A 376 3.47 4.89 -11.24
N PRO A 377 3.17 5.86 -12.10
CA PRO A 377 4.16 6.81 -12.59
C PRO A 377 4.84 7.61 -11.47
N TRP A 378 4.10 7.88 -10.38
CA TRP A 378 4.61 8.57 -9.19
C TRP A 378 5.79 7.83 -8.56
N TYR A 379 5.63 6.53 -8.27
CA TYR A 379 6.66 5.73 -7.58
C TYR A 379 7.98 5.65 -8.35
N ARG A 380 7.90 5.73 -9.68
CA ARG A 380 9.08 5.64 -10.56
C ARG A 380 9.91 6.92 -10.56
N ARG A 381 9.52 8.02 -9.92
CA ARG A 381 10.31 9.27 -9.92
C ARG A 381 11.48 9.22 -8.92
N GLY A 382 12.62 9.75 -9.31
CA GLY A 382 13.83 9.77 -8.46
C GLY A 382 13.63 10.55 -7.17
N TRP A 383 13.10 11.77 -7.26
CA TRP A 383 12.79 12.61 -6.09
C TRP A 383 11.83 11.93 -5.11
N VAL A 384 10.80 11.25 -5.63
CA VAL A 384 9.81 10.50 -4.82
C VAL A 384 10.46 9.42 -3.94
N PHE A 385 11.64 8.90 -4.31
CA PHE A 385 12.37 7.95 -3.45
C PHE A 385 12.71 8.56 -2.09
N GLN A 386 13.25 9.77 -2.06
CA GLN A 386 13.57 10.45 -0.81
C GLN A 386 12.28 10.82 -0.07
N GLU A 387 11.31 11.39 -0.77
CA GLU A 387 10.03 11.85 -0.21
C GLU A 387 9.33 10.73 0.55
N ARG A 388 9.21 9.54 -0.07
CA ARG A 388 8.56 8.39 0.56
C ARG A 388 9.41 7.73 1.65
N THR A 389 10.74 7.69 1.49
CA THR A 389 11.61 6.99 2.45
C THR A 389 11.74 7.78 3.76
N LEU A 390 11.78 9.11 3.68
CA LEU A 390 11.95 9.98 4.84
C LEU A 390 10.63 10.25 5.57
N SER A 391 9.51 10.37 4.85
CA SER A 391 8.20 10.64 5.45
C SER A 391 7.85 9.66 6.59
N PRO A 392 7.49 10.11 7.80
CA PRO A 392 7.09 9.21 8.89
C PRO A 392 5.80 8.45 8.57
N ARG A 393 4.92 9.07 7.79
CA ARG A 393 3.58 8.60 7.41
C ARG A 393 3.29 8.98 5.97
N LEU A 394 2.68 8.07 5.22
CA LEU A 394 2.18 8.29 3.87
C LEU A 394 0.67 8.06 3.84
N LEU A 395 -0.05 9.08 3.35
CA LEU A 395 -1.43 8.95 2.89
C LEU A 395 -1.42 8.92 1.37
N ILE A 396 -1.69 7.76 0.79
CA ILE A 396 -1.50 7.52 -0.65
C ILE A 396 -2.86 7.45 -1.31
N PHE A 397 -3.12 8.35 -2.25
CA PHE A 397 -4.30 8.27 -3.11
C PHE A 397 -3.96 7.46 -4.37
N GLY A 398 -4.36 6.19 -4.36
CA GLY A 398 -4.21 5.23 -5.46
C GLY A 398 -5.24 5.44 -6.58
N LYS A 399 -5.19 4.55 -7.58
CA LYS A 399 -6.13 4.53 -8.71
C LYS A 399 -7.53 4.07 -8.31
N THR A 400 -7.62 3.18 -7.32
CA THR A 400 -8.90 2.59 -6.92
C THR A 400 -9.20 2.76 -5.44
N GLN A 401 -8.21 3.03 -4.61
CA GLN A 401 -8.40 3.19 -3.18
C GLN A 401 -7.29 4.03 -2.56
N MET A 402 -7.58 4.55 -1.38
CA MET A 402 -6.63 5.18 -0.50
C MET A 402 -5.87 4.13 0.32
N LEU A 403 -4.58 4.38 0.53
CA LEU A 403 -3.71 3.55 1.34
C LEU A 403 -3.03 4.39 2.41
N TRP A 404 -2.66 3.72 3.50
CA TRP A 404 -1.89 4.27 4.59
C TRP A 404 -0.63 3.45 4.80
N ALA A 405 0.49 4.14 4.97
CA ALA A 405 1.73 3.50 5.37
C ALA A 405 2.38 4.31 6.50
N CYS A 406 2.66 3.65 7.61
CA CYS A 406 3.56 4.12 8.65
C CYS A 406 4.41 2.94 9.14
N GLN A 407 5.33 3.14 10.07
CA GLN A 407 6.23 2.06 10.49
C GLN A 407 5.55 0.87 11.17
N LYS A 408 4.34 1.04 11.73
CA LYS A 408 3.60 -0.04 12.43
C LYS A 408 2.42 -0.59 11.63
N LEU A 409 1.86 0.21 10.73
CA LEU A 409 0.59 -0.10 10.08
C LEU A 409 0.67 0.22 8.61
N HIS A 410 0.37 -0.80 7.82
CA HIS A 410 0.10 -0.73 6.39
C HIS A 410 -1.36 -1.07 6.19
N ALA A 411 -2.12 -0.13 5.66
CA ALA A 411 -3.55 -0.30 5.50
C ALA A 411 -4.01 0.19 4.13
N ALA A 412 -5.15 -0.29 3.71
CA ALA A 412 -5.90 0.21 2.57
C ALA A 412 -7.37 0.29 2.96
N GLU A 413 -8.22 0.94 2.17
CA GLU A 413 -9.66 0.95 2.45
C GLU A 413 -10.25 -0.46 2.60
N THR A 414 -9.69 -1.42 1.86
CA THR A 414 -10.08 -2.85 1.89
C THR A 414 -9.46 -3.65 3.04
N TRP A 415 -8.41 -3.09 3.66
CA TRP A 415 -7.64 -3.63 4.77
C TRP A 415 -7.35 -2.52 5.79
N PRO A 416 -8.37 -1.93 6.41
CA PRO A 416 -8.23 -0.72 7.22
C PRO A 416 -7.46 -0.94 8.52
N CYS A 417 -7.43 -2.17 9.02
CA CYS A 417 -6.63 -2.59 10.16
C CYS A 417 -5.27 -3.20 9.76
N GLY A 418 -4.97 -3.24 8.45
CA GLY A 418 -3.81 -3.95 7.91
C GLY A 418 -3.94 -5.47 8.02
N ALA A 419 -2.89 -6.19 7.62
CA ALA A 419 -2.76 -7.61 7.89
C ALA A 419 -1.83 -7.76 9.10
N THR A 420 -2.33 -8.33 10.20
CA THR A 420 -1.52 -8.61 11.39
C THR A 420 -0.33 -9.48 11.00
N SER A 421 0.85 -8.96 11.30
CA SER A 421 2.14 -9.59 11.15
C SER A 421 2.16 -10.95 11.84
N GLU A 422 2.48 -12.02 11.11
CA GLU A 422 3.28 -13.12 11.67
C GLU A 422 4.00 -13.92 10.57
N ASP A 423 3.43 -14.05 9.36
CA ASP A 423 4.06 -14.90 8.32
C ASP A 423 4.34 -14.25 6.96
N TYR A 424 4.00 -12.99 6.72
CA TYR A 424 4.27 -12.33 5.44
C TYR A 424 5.48 -11.42 5.50
N ILE A 425 6.64 -11.95 5.07
CA ILE A 425 7.82 -11.16 4.74
C ILE A 425 7.59 -10.60 3.33
N ASP A 426 7.22 -9.32 3.20
CA ASP A 426 7.47 -8.61 1.93
C ASP A 426 8.99 -8.54 1.77
N ARG A 427 9.58 -9.51 1.06
CA ARG A 427 11.04 -9.65 0.98
C ARG A 427 11.69 -8.50 0.20
N PHE A 428 10.93 -7.73 -0.57
CA PHE A 428 11.50 -6.73 -1.48
C PHE A 428 10.59 -5.49 -1.63
N GLU A 429 10.99 -4.41 -0.94
CA GLU A 429 10.61 -3.02 -1.23
C GLU A 429 9.24 -2.54 -0.72
N SER A 430 8.66 -3.12 0.34
CA SER A 430 7.54 -2.45 1.05
C SER A 430 8.00 -1.15 1.72
N PHE A 431 7.05 -0.27 2.06
CA PHE A 431 7.34 0.91 2.89
C PHE A 431 7.97 0.53 4.25
N GLU A 432 7.53 -0.57 4.87
CA GLU A 432 8.05 -1.12 6.12
C GLU A 432 9.50 -1.57 5.97
N VAL A 433 9.82 -2.28 4.88
CA VAL A 433 11.19 -2.73 4.59
C VAL A 433 12.12 -1.54 4.42
N HIS A 434 11.69 -0.50 3.69
CA HIS A 434 12.47 0.73 3.58
C HIS A 434 12.63 1.42 4.94
N LYS A 435 11.59 1.50 5.77
CA LYS A 435 11.69 2.11 7.10
C LYS A 435 12.56 1.31 8.07
N SER A 436 12.45 0.00 8.07
CA SER A 436 13.29 -0.90 8.85
C SER A 436 14.76 -0.75 8.48
N ARG A 437 15.07 -0.76 7.18
CA ARG A 437 16.43 -0.51 6.66
C ARG A 437 16.93 0.89 6.99
N LEU A 438 16.08 1.92 6.89
CA LEU A 438 16.45 3.27 7.29
C LEU A 438 16.79 3.32 8.78
N ARG A 439 16.01 2.65 9.64
CA ARG A 439 16.30 2.57 11.06
C ARG A 439 17.64 1.88 11.33
N THR A 440 17.95 0.81 10.61
CA THR A 440 19.29 0.19 10.64
C THR A 440 20.36 1.21 10.28
N LEU A 441 20.20 1.95 9.18
CA LEU A 441 21.17 2.97 8.77
C LEU A 441 21.29 4.16 9.74
N LEU A 442 20.28 4.42 10.56
CA LEU A 442 20.27 5.51 11.56
C LEU A 442 20.72 5.05 12.96
N ASP A 443 21.01 3.76 13.15
CA ASP A 443 21.42 3.24 14.45
C ASP A 443 22.90 3.60 14.72
N LYS A 444 23.12 4.62 15.57
CA LYS A 444 24.46 5.09 15.93
C LYS A 444 25.30 4.01 16.62
N ASP A 445 24.66 3.12 17.37
CA ASP A 445 25.32 2.07 18.16
C ASP A 445 25.59 0.81 17.33
N GLN A 446 25.08 0.76 16.10
CA GLN A 446 25.27 -0.39 15.23
C GLN A 446 26.75 -0.56 14.86
N ILE A 447 27.28 -1.74 15.18
CA ILE A 447 28.58 -2.16 14.66
C ILE A 447 28.41 -2.36 13.15
N ILE A 448 28.84 -1.37 12.37
CA ILE A 448 28.81 -1.44 10.91
C ILE A 448 29.61 -2.67 10.47
N SER A 449 28.99 -3.64 9.82
CA SER A 449 29.73 -4.75 9.22
C SER A 449 30.33 -4.27 7.90
N PRO A 450 31.56 -4.65 7.54
CA PRO A 450 32.04 -4.45 6.16
C PRO A 450 31.05 -5.00 5.13
N TRP A 451 30.31 -6.05 5.49
CA TRP A 451 29.30 -6.74 4.68
C TRP A 451 27.89 -6.14 4.80
N ASP A 452 27.71 -5.00 5.46
CA ASP A 452 26.42 -4.33 5.50
C ASP A 452 26.04 -3.85 4.09
N THR A 453 24.94 -4.39 3.57
CA THR A 453 24.43 -4.08 2.24
C THR A 453 23.27 -3.09 2.24
N THR A 454 22.87 -2.58 3.40
CA THR A 454 21.62 -1.81 3.57
C THR A 454 21.63 -0.54 2.71
N TRP A 455 22.74 0.21 2.72
CA TRP A 455 22.89 1.39 1.86
C TRP A 455 22.86 1.03 0.37
N TYR A 456 23.48 -0.08 -0.01
CA TYR A 456 23.52 -0.51 -1.41
C TYR A 456 22.14 -0.91 -1.94
N ILE A 457 21.30 -1.51 -1.09
CA ILE A 457 19.92 -1.81 -1.48
C ILE A 457 19.13 -0.52 -1.70
N PHE A 458 19.38 0.53 -0.92
CA PHE A 458 18.79 1.85 -1.17
C PHE A 458 19.28 2.46 -2.48
N ILE A 459 20.58 2.42 -2.76
CA ILE A 459 21.12 2.88 -4.05
C ILE A 459 20.54 2.07 -5.21
N PHE A 460 20.42 0.75 -5.07
CA PHE A 460 19.84 -0.11 -6.09
C PHE A 460 18.38 0.29 -6.38
N SER A 461 17.54 0.41 -5.36
CA SER A 461 16.15 0.82 -5.53
C SER A 461 16.02 2.27 -6.04
N TYR A 462 16.90 3.19 -5.61
CA TYR A 462 16.94 4.58 -6.09
C TYR A 462 17.32 4.69 -7.56
N THR A 463 18.38 4.01 -7.99
CA THR A 463 18.90 4.11 -9.37
C THR A 463 18.00 3.46 -10.42
N ARG A 464 16.97 2.71 -9.99
CA ARG A 464 15.88 2.21 -10.84
C ARG A 464 14.74 3.21 -11.04
N SER A 465 14.74 4.30 -10.27
CA SER A 465 13.85 5.44 -10.50
C SER A 465 14.34 6.30 -11.66
N HIS A 466 13.42 7.07 -12.24
CA HIS A 466 13.60 7.95 -13.37
C HIS A 466 13.70 9.39 -12.86
N LEU A 467 14.76 10.08 -13.27
CA LEU A 467 14.90 11.52 -13.08
C LEU A 467 14.66 12.21 -14.41
N THR A 468 13.90 13.30 -14.39
CA THR A 468 13.72 14.16 -15.57
C THR A 468 15.02 14.88 -15.91
N ARG A 469 15.76 15.33 -14.89
CA ARG A 469 17.09 15.93 -15.01
C ARG A 469 18.10 15.03 -14.30
N MET A 470 19.01 14.44 -15.06
CA MET A 470 19.98 13.51 -14.50
C MET A 470 21.04 14.22 -13.63
N SER A 471 21.24 15.52 -13.81
CA SER A 471 22.01 16.40 -12.90
C SER A 471 21.60 16.24 -11.44
N ASP A 472 20.32 15.98 -11.18
CA ASP A 472 19.74 15.94 -9.83
C ASP A 472 20.05 14.62 -9.08
N ARG A 473 20.80 13.69 -9.70
CA ARG A 473 20.96 12.32 -9.20
C ARG A 473 21.59 12.18 -7.82
N LEU A 474 22.47 13.10 -7.43
CA LEU A 474 22.99 13.13 -6.06
C LEU A 474 22.11 14.00 -5.15
N ILE A 475 21.57 15.10 -5.68
CA ILE A 475 20.73 16.06 -4.95
C ILE A 475 19.46 15.37 -4.44
N ALA A 476 18.80 14.59 -5.28
CA ALA A 476 17.58 13.84 -4.96
C ALA A 476 17.78 12.69 -3.96
N LEU A 477 19.03 12.39 -3.57
CA LEU A 477 19.38 11.45 -2.51
C LEU A 477 20.00 12.16 -1.29
N GLN A 478 20.36 13.43 -1.44
CA GLN A 478 21.18 14.16 -0.46
C GLN A 478 20.48 14.26 0.90
N GLY A 479 19.17 14.48 0.94
CA GLY A 479 18.44 14.55 2.21
C GLY A 479 18.54 13.26 3.03
N LEU A 480 18.52 12.11 2.36
CA LEU A 480 18.69 10.81 3.01
C LEU A 480 20.12 10.59 3.50
N ALA A 481 21.10 10.94 2.66
CA ALA A 481 22.52 10.85 3.04
C ALA A 481 22.86 11.79 4.19
N SER A 482 22.40 13.04 4.16
CA SER A 482 22.62 14.03 5.22
C SER A 482 22.02 13.59 6.55
N GLN A 483 20.82 13.01 6.56
CA GLN A 483 20.23 12.50 7.80
C GLN A 483 21.02 11.33 8.39
N ILE A 484 21.46 10.39 7.55
CA ILE A 484 22.29 9.27 8.02
C ILE A 484 23.63 9.80 8.54
N ALA A 485 24.26 10.74 7.83
CA ALA A 485 25.52 11.35 8.23
C ALA A 485 25.41 12.12 9.56
N SER A 486 24.36 12.91 9.75
CA SER A 486 24.16 13.69 10.98
C SER A 486 23.90 12.79 12.19
N VAL A 487 23.19 11.68 11.99
CA VAL A 487 22.93 10.74 13.08
C VAL A 487 24.18 9.90 13.34
N THR A 488 24.78 9.26 12.34
CA THR A 488 25.85 8.27 12.56
C THR A 488 27.28 8.83 12.59
N ASP A 489 27.45 10.14 12.41
CA ASP A 489 28.75 10.82 12.23
C ASP A 489 29.60 10.23 11.07
N ARG A 490 28.96 9.51 10.14
CA ARG A 490 29.62 8.91 8.98
C ARG A 490 29.91 9.97 7.93
N GLN A 491 31.11 9.91 7.37
CA GLN A 491 31.49 10.77 6.25
C GLN A 491 30.88 10.25 4.94
N TYR A 492 30.20 11.14 4.21
CA TYR A 492 29.58 10.83 2.92
C TYR A 492 30.30 11.58 1.78
N CYS A 493 30.57 10.90 0.67
CA CYS A 493 31.15 11.53 -0.52
C CYS A 493 30.62 10.90 -1.82
N ALA A 494 30.07 11.74 -2.70
CA ALA A 494 29.66 11.39 -4.06
C ALA A 494 28.93 10.05 -4.19
N GLY A 495 27.93 9.78 -3.34
CA GLY A 495 27.15 8.54 -3.40
C GLY A 495 27.58 7.43 -2.44
N LEU A 496 28.73 7.56 -1.78
CA LEU A 496 29.37 6.49 -1.00
C LEU A 496 29.71 6.94 0.43
N TRP A 497 29.75 5.99 1.35
CA TRP A 497 30.25 6.20 2.72
C TRP A 497 31.77 6.03 2.77
N ILE A 498 32.46 6.97 3.40
CA ILE A 498 33.91 6.97 3.59
C ILE A 498 34.20 6.36 4.96
N ASP A 499 34.04 5.04 5.04
CA ASP A 499 34.32 4.25 6.22
C ASP A 499 34.83 2.85 5.81
N LYS A 500 34.82 1.89 6.76
CA LYS A 500 35.26 0.50 6.53
C LYS A 500 34.48 -0.25 5.44
N THR A 501 33.32 0.23 5.00
CA THR A 501 32.56 -0.36 3.88
C THR A 501 32.96 0.18 2.52
N LEU A 502 33.85 1.19 2.43
CA LEU A 502 34.27 1.81 1.17
C LEU A 502 34.86 0.80 0.15
N PRO A 503 35.70 -0.18 0.52
CA PRO A 503 36.20 -1.16 -0.45
C PRO A 503 35.08 -1.92 -1.17
N LEU A 504 34.03 -2.34 -0.45
CA LEU A 504 32.87 -2.99 -1.06
C LEU A 504 31.99 -1.99 -1.81
N SER A 505 31.90 -0.74 -1.33
CA SER A 505 31.16 0.34 -1.99
C SER A 505 31.68 0.64 -3.39
N LEU A 506 32.97 0.38 -3.65
CA LEU A 506 33.60 0.58 -4.96
C LEU A 506 33.39 -0.60 -5.93
N LEU A 507 32.82 -1.73 -5.48
CA LEU A 507 32.55 -2.92 -6.32
C LEU A 507 31.21 -2.84 -7.08
N TRP A 508 30.62 -1.65 -7.19
CA TRP A 508 29.41 -1.44 -7.97
C TRP A 508 29.66 -1.73 -9.45
N ASN A 509 28.63 -2.19 -10.15
CA ASN A 509 28.65 -2.37 -11.60
C ASN A 509 27.40 -1.78 -12.25
N ALA A 510 27.49 -1.49 -13.55
CA ALA A 510 26.29 -1.19 -14.32
C ALA A 510 25.41 -2.45 -14.41
N TYR A 511 24.13 -2.32 -14.07
CA TYR A 511 23.20 -3.45 -14.11
C TYR A 511 22.94 -3.91 -15.56
N ARG A 512 22.95 -2.96 -16.52
CA ARG A 512 22.84 -3.27 -17.95
C ARG A 512 24.21 -3.18 -18.63
N PRO A 513 24.55 -4.16 -19.49
CA PRO A 513 25.73 -4.05 -20.35
C PRO A 513 25.63 -2.80 -21.23
N ASN A 514 26.77 -2.17 -21.54
CA ASN A 514 26.89 -0.96 -22.36
C ASN A 514 26.28 0.33 -21.77
N THR A 515 26.06 0.40 -20.45
CA THR A 515 25.69 1.68 -19.81
C THR A 515 26.84 2.67 -19.93
N GLN A 516 26.59 3.85 -20.49
CA GLN A 516 27.60 4.88 -20.72
C GLN A 516 27.71 5.85 -19.53
N ARG A 517 28.88 6.50 -19.43
CA ARG A 517 29.06 7.65 -18.55
C ARG A 517 28.28 8.83 -19.10
N SER A 518 27.84 9.70 -18.20
CA SER A 518 27.23 10.96 -18.62
C SER A 518 28.27 11.84 -19.32
N GLU A 519 27.85 12.56 -20.37
CA GLU A 519 28.71 13.52 -21.07
C GLU A 519 29.00 14.74 -20.20
N GLU A 520 28.03 15.14 -19.37
CA GLU A 520 28.17 16.22 -18.39
C GLU A 520 28.78 15.72 -17.08
N TYR A 521 29.76 16.46 -16.55
CA TYR A 521 30.35 16.13 -15.26
C TYR A 521 29.31 16.24 -14.13
N ARG A 522 29.08 15.11 -13.45
CA ARG A 522 28.15 15.03 -12.30
C ARG A 522 28.81 14.51 -11.03
N ALA A 523 29.71 13.56 -11.19
CA ALA A 523 30.39 12.90 -10.09
C ALA A 523 31.74 12.34 -10.56
N PRO A 524 32.69 12.10 -9.64
CA PRO A 524 33.94 11.43 -9.94
C PRO A 524 33.76 10.06 -10.62
N THR A 525 34.74 9.63 -11.39
CA THR A 525 34.66 8.41 -12.22
C THR A 525 34.52 7.11 -11.43
N TRP A 526 34.88 7.12 -10.14
CA TRP A 526 34.71 6.00 -9.21
C TRP A 526 33.33 5.96 -8.55
N SER A 527 32.51 7.01 -8.70
CA SER A 527 31.15 7.06 -8.20
C SER A 527 30.18 6.43 -9.17
N TRP A 528 29.22 5.67 -8.63
CA TRP A 528 28.08 5.13 -9.39
C TRP A 528 27.20 6.23 -10.01
N ALA A 529 27.26 7.45 -9.48
CA ALA A 529 26.50 8.58 -10.03
C ALA A 529 27.07 9.11 -11.35
N SER A 530 28.26 8.66 -11.77
CA SER A 530 28.90 9.04 -13.04
C SER A 530 28.29 8.39 -14.29
N ILE A 531 27.35 7.45 -14.14
CA ILE A 531 26.68 6.75 -15.25
C ILE A 531 25.17 6.99 -15.26
N ASP A 532 24.58 6.91 -16.46
CA ASP A 532 23.15 7.12 -16.69
C ASP A 532 22.40 5.78 -16.77
N GLY A 533 22.46 5.01 -15.68
CA GLY A 533 21.76 3.72 -15.59
C GLY A 533 21.64 3.17 -14.18
N SER A 534 20.85 2.11 -14.01
CA SER A 534 20.76 1.38 -12.74
C SER A 534 22.05 0.64 -12.45
N ILE A 535 22.44 0.57 -11.18
CA ILE A 535 23.64 -0.16 -10.76
C ILE A 535 23.28 -1.45 -10.03
N GLY A 536 24.22 -2.38 -9.97
CA GLY A 536 24.21 -3.53 -9.06
C GLY A 536 25.48 -3.53 -8.20
N PHE A 537 25.52 -4.43 -7.22
CA PHE A 537 26.71 -4.75 -6.45
C PHE A 537 27.00 -6.24 -6.65
N LYS A 538 28.29 -6.57 -6.82
CA LYS A 538 28.75 -7.95 -7.00
C LYS A 538 28.92 -8.68 -5.68
#